data_AF-A0A7Y5G3W6-F1
#
_entry.id   AF-A0A7Y5G3W6-F1
#
_cell.length_a   1.000
_cell.length_b   1.000
_cell.length_c   1.000
_cell.angle_alpha   90.00
_cell.angle_beta   90.00
_cell.angle_gamma   90.00
#
_symmetry.space_group_name_H-M   'P 1'
#
loop_
_entity.id
_entity.type
_entity.pdbx_description
1 polymer ?
#
loop_
_entity_poly.entity_id
_entity_poly.type
_entity_poly.pdbx_seq_one_letter_code
_entity_poly.pdbx_strand_id
1 'polypeptide(L)' 'LDSKIARQSGFKSNKVQLIESEACSHRLFVCLDPKIKEDTIKHLELRTEDIFVCLDSAITDQAKMRLADICRLDII' A
#
# COMPACT_ATOMS: atom_id res chain seq x y z
N LEU A 1 -11.35 -18.54 -7.75
CA LEU A 1 -10.90 -17.69 -6.62
C LEU A 1 -10.04 -16.63 -7.26
N ASP A 2 -10.70 -15.61 -7.77
CA ASP A 2 -10.12 -14.69 -8.74
C ASP A 2 -9.82 -13.38 -8.03
N SER A 3 -8.53 -13.15 -7.75
CA SER A 3 -8.06 -11.88 -7.24
C SER A 3 -8.14 -10.83 -8.35
N LYS A 4 -8.77 -9.70 -8.06
CA LYS A 4 -8.86 -8.53 -8.95
C LYS A 4 -7.70 -7.60 -8.63
N ILE A 5 -6.93 -7.25 -9.66
CA ILE A 5 -5.85 -6.27 -9.57
C ILE A 5 -6.32 -4.98 -10.24
N ALA A 6 -6.43 -3.91 -9.47
CA ALA A 6 -6.84 -2.59 -9.94
C ALA A 6 -5.72 -1.57 -9.67
N ARG A 7 -5.28 -0.86 -10.71
CA ARG A 7 -4.37 0.28 -10.52
C ARG A 7 -5.18 1.45 -9.98
N GLN A 8 -4.70 2.05 -8.89
CA GLN A 8 -5.32 3.22 -8.28
C GLN A 8 -4.86 4.49 -8.99
N SER A 9 -5.69 5.03 -9.89
CA SER A 9 -5.42 6.27 -10.62
C SER A 9 -5.53 7.53 -9.74
N GLY A 10 -6.01 7.40 -8.51
CA GLY A 10 -6.09 8.51 -7.53
C GLY A 10 -4.71 9.02 -7.09
N PHE A 11 -3.66 8.19 -7.22
CA PHE A 11 -2.31 8.54 -6.82
C PHE A 11 -1.51 9.06 -8.03
N LYS A 12 -1.40 10.38 -8.16
CA LYS A 12 -0.57 11.00 -9.21
C LYS A 12 0.92 10.91 -8.94
N SER A 13 1.29 10.89 -7.66
CA SER A 13 2.68 10.86 -7.22
C SER A 13 3.26 9.46 -7.21
N ASN A 14 2.41 8.43 -7.05
CA ASN A 14 2.85 7.05 -6.90
C ASN A 14 1.96 6.03 -7.60
N LYS A 15 2.54 4.98 -8.15
CA LYS A 15 1.84 3.85 -8.78
C LYS A 15 1.45 2.82 -7.72
N VAL A 16 0.25 2.98 -7.18
CA VAL A 16 -0.33 2.03 -6.24
C VAL A 16 -1.22 1.03 -6.98
N GLN A 17 -1.03 -0.26 -6.72
CA GLN A 17 -1.89 -1.34 -7.18
C GLN A 17 -2.66 -1.89 -5.98
N LEU A 18 -3.97 -2.02 -6.13
CA LEU A 18 -4.86 -2.65 -5.17
C LEU A 18 -5.20 -4.05 -5.67
N ILE A 19 -4.96 -5.04 -4.84
CA ILE A 19 -5.35 -6.42 -5.06
C ILE A 19 -6.43 -6.77 -4.04
N GLU A 20 -7.62 -7.05 -4.53
CA GLU A 20 -8.77 -7.47 -3.73
C GLU A 20 -9.24 -8.84 -4.21
N SER A 21 -9.68 -9.70 -3.29
CA SER A 21 -10.24 -11.00 -3.63
C SER A 21 -11.61 -11.12 -3.00
N GLU A 22 -12.59 -11.62 -3.75
CA GLU A 22 -13.95 -11.82 -3.22
C GLU A 22 -14.03 -12.87 -2.10
N ALA A 23 -12.94 -13.61 -1.87
CA ALA A 23 -12.87 -14.63 -0.82
C ALA A 23 -12.05 -14.25 0.40
N CYS A 24 -11.38 -13.10 0.37
CA CYS A 24 -10.57 -12.60 1.48
C CYS A 24 -10.89 -11.13 1.70
N SER A 25 -11.35 -10.78 2.90
CA SER A 25 -11.62 -9.38 3.26
C SER A 25 -10.36 -8.50 3.33
N HIS A 26 -9.17 -9.10 3.27
CA HIS A 26 -7.90 -8.39 3.31
C HIS A 26 -7.58 -7.80 1.93
N ARG A 27 -7.22 -6.52 1.91
CA ARG A 27 -6.76 -5.85 0.70
C ARG A 27 -5.24 -5.79 0.69
N LEU A 28 -4.65 -5.98 -0.48
CA LEU A 28 -3.21 -5.91 -0.64
C LEU A 28 -2.86 -4.75 -1.56
N PHE A 29 -2.13 -3.79 -1.01
CA PHE A 29 -1.70 -2.58 -1.70
C PHE A 29 -0.23 -2.72 -2.04
N VAL A 30 0.14 -2.62 -3.31
CA VAL A 30 1.53 -2.73 -3.77
C VAL A 30 1.98 -1.41 -4.38
N CYS A 31 3.08 -0.87 -3.87
CA CYS A 31 3.73 0.31 -4.42
C CYS A 31 5.22 0.01 -4.66
N LEU A 32 5.59 -0.16 -5.93
CA LEU A 32 6.96 -0.46 -6.37
C LEU A 32 7.73 0.77 -6.85
N ASP A 33 7.26 1.96 -6.53
CA ASP A 33 7.95 3.18 -6.91
C ASP A 33 9.20 3.40 -6.05
N PRO A 34 10.23 4.06 -6.60
CA PRO A 34 11.50 4.28 -5.90
C PRO A 34 11.41 5.26 -4.74
N LYS A 35 10.34 6.07 -4.66
CA LYS A 35 10.05 6.97 -3.54
C LYS A 35 8.55 7.13 -3.35
N ILE A 36 8.05 6.80 -2.18
CA ILE A 36 6.66 7.00 -1.78
C ILE A 36 6.54 8.38 -1.14
N LYS A 37 5.65 9.21 -1.69
CA LYS A 37 5.37 10.51 -1.12
C LYS A 37 4.40 10.39 0.04
N GLU A 38 4.57 11.21 1.07
CA GLU A 38 3.65 11.26 2.22
C GLU A 38 2.20 11.53 1.81
N ASP A 39 2.00 12.28 0.73
CA ASP A 39 0.68 12.55 0.16
C ASP A 39 -0.04 11.25 -0.25
N THR A 40 0.70 10.27 -0.81
CA THR A 40 0.17 8.95 -1.15
C THR A 40 -0.21 8.18 0.11
N ILE A 41 0.60 8.25 1.17
CA ILE A 41 0.32 7.60 2.46
C ILE A 41 -0.92 8.20 3.13
N LYS A 42 -1.11 9.52 3.04
CA LYS A 42 -2.30 10.20 3.60
C LYS A 42 -3.58 9.88 2.82
N HIS A 43 -3.47 9.69 1.51
CA HIS A 43 -4.59 9.32 0.65
C HIS A 43 -4.85 7.81 0.61
N LEU A 44 -3.95 6.99 1.16
CA LEU A 44 -4.11 5.56 1.32
C LEU A 44 -5.06 5.29 2.48
N GLU A 45 -6.31 4.91 2.16
CA GLU A 45 -7.27 4.42 3.16
C GLU A 45 -6.97 2.97 3.53
N LEU A 46 -5.94 2.78 4.36
CA LEU A 46 -5.52 1.48 4.87
C LEU A 46 -6.28 1.12 6.15
N ARG A 47 -6.66 -0.15 6.26
CA ARG A 47 -7.22 -0.75 7.47
C ARG A 47 -6.18 -1.65 8.13
N THR A 48 -6.41 -2.00 9.40
CA THR A 48 -5.52 -2.86 10.19
C THR A 48 -5.35 -4.27 9.62
N GLU A 49 -6.34 -4.72 8.86
CA GLU A 49 -6.37 -6.00 8.16
C GLU A 49 -5.76 -5.95 6.75
N ASP A 50 -5.41 -4.76 6.26
CA ASP A 50 -4.80 -4.58 4.95
C ASP A 50 -3.28 -4.78 5.01
N ILE A 51 -2.71 -5.18 3.87
CA ILE A 51 -1.28 -5.38 3.69
C ILE A 51 -0.76 -4.33 2.71
N PHE A 52 0.24 -3.56 3.11
CA PHE A 52 0.93 -2.62 2.24
C PHE A 52 2.33 -3.13 1.92
N VAL A 53 2.63 -3.29 0.63
CA VAL A 53 3.90 -3.78 0.10
C VAL A 53 4.65 -2.65 -0.57
N CYS A 54 5.86 -2.37 -0.12
CA CYS A 54 6.74 -1.37 -0.73
C CYS A 54 8.22 -1.72 -0.64
N LEU A 55 9.04 -1.03 -1.43
CA LEU A 55 10.50 -1.13 -1.33
C LEU A 55 11.02 -0.45 -0.06
N ASP A 56 11.98 -1.05 0.63
CA ASP A 56 12.56 -0.48 1.87
C ASP A 56 13.15 0.92 1.65
N SER A 57 13.77 1.09 0.49
CA SER A 57 14.41 2.32 0.03
C SER A 57 13.42 3.41 -0.41
N ALA A 58 12.16 3.04 -0.66
CA ALA A 58 11.16 3.97 -1.17
C ALA A 58 10.44 4.75 -0.07
N ILE A 59 10.46 4.26 1.16
CA ILE A 59 9.71 4.85 2.27
C ILE A 59 10.68 5.33 3.36
N THR A 60 10.37 6.48 3.96
CA THR A 60 11.16 7.04 5.06
C THR A 60 10.87 6.30 6.36
N ASP A 61 11.83 6.27 7.30
CA ASP A 61 11.64 5.55 8.58
C ASP A 61 10.42 6.04 9.36
N GLN A 62 10.16 7.36 9.34
CA GLN A 62 8.97 7.94 9.96
C GLN A 62 7.67 7.44 9.31
N ALA A 63 7.66 7.28 8.00
CA ALA A 63 6.51 6.76 7.26
C ALA A 63 6.32 5.25 7.48
N LYS A 64 7.41 4.47 7.58
CA LYS A 64 7.38 3.05 7.93
C LYS A 64 6.70 2.83 9.27
N MET A 65 7.11 3.57 10.31
CA MET A 65 6.49 3.48 11.65
C MET A 65 5.00 3.79 11.59
N ARG A 66 4.61 4.87 10.94
CA ARG A 66 3.18 5.24 10.79
C ARG A 66 2.35 4.19 10.07
N LEU A 67 2.88 3.61 8.99
CA LEU A 67 2.17 2.56 8.25
C LEU A 67 2.09 1.27 9.06
N ALA A 68 3.16 0.89 9.75
CA ALA A 68 3.20 -0.30 10.59
C ALA A 68 2.27 -0.20 11.82
N ASP A 69 1.99 1.01 12.31
CA ASP A 69 0.99 1.24 13.36
C ASP A 69 -0.46 1.07 12.87
N ILE A 70 -0.71 1.33 11.57
CA ILE A 70 -2.07 1.33 11.00
C ILE A 70 -2.42 -0.02 10.37
N CYS A 71 -1.48 -0.64 9.66
CA CYS A 71 -1.69 -1.81 8.82
C CYS A 71 -0.46 -2.73 8.83
N ARG A 72 -0.56 -3.88 8.17
CA ARG A 72 0.59 -4.77 8.01
C ARG A 72 1.50 -4.26 6.88
N LEU A 73 2.70 -3.83 7.23
CA LEU A 73 3.72 -3.38 6.29
C LEU A 73 4.66 -4.53 5.92
N ASP A 74 4.68 -4.94 4.66
CA ASP A 74 5.63 -5.92 4.11
C ASP A 74 6.63 -5.19 3.20
N ILE A 75 7.90 -5.27 3.52
CA ILE A 75 8.96 -4.55 2.82
C ILE A 75 9.82 -5.53 2.03
N ILE A 76 10.12 -5.19 0.77
CA ILE A 76 10.99 -5.95 -0.15
C ILE A 76 12.27 -5.20 -0.49
#